data_AF-A0A1C5Q9D4-F1
#
_entry.id   AF-A0A1C5Q9D4-F1
#
_cell.length_a   1.000
_cell.length_b   1.000
_cell.length_c   1.000
_cell.angle_alpha   90.00
_cell.angle_beta   90.00
_cell.angle_gamma   90.00
#
_symmetry.space_group_name_H-M   'P 1'
#
loop_
_entity.id
_entity.type
_entity.pdbx_description
1 polymer ?
#
loop_
_entity_poly.entity_id
_entity_poly.type
_entity_poly.pdbx_seq_one_letter_code
_entity_poly.pdbx_strand_id
1 'polypeptide(L)'
;MSEFLVEFRNFITKGKVIDFALGVIIGNTFSKVISSVVSDLVMPIISIFFKISDYKDYTIPIGNGGASIAIGSFIDNLMNLLLITIILFLFVKMVNKIKKGDAISLNSEPSKPDDIALLEEIRDLLKNKIK
;
A
#
# COMPACT_ATOMS: atom_id res chain seq x y z
N MET A 1 -4.21 17.46 -35.22
CA MET A 1 -3.61 16.37 -34.38
C MET A 1 -3.27 16.82 -32.95
N SER A 2 -3.55 18.05 -32.55
CA SER A 2 -3.04 18.61 -31.28
C SER A 2 -4.08 18.84 -30.18
N GLU A 3 -5.39 18.93 -30.48
CA GLU A 3 -6.40 19.24 -29.44
C GLU A 3 -6.40 18.22 -28.30
N PHE A 4 -6.47 16.93 -28.62
CA PHE A 4 -6.41 15.86 -27.63
C PHE A 4 -5.10 15.88 -26.82
N LEU A 5 -3.95 16.11 -27.47
CA LEU A 5 -2.65 16.17 -26.78
C LEU A 5 -2.53 17.39 -25.86
N VAL A 6 -3.14 18.52 -26.25
CA VAL A 6 -3.18 19.75 -25.45
C VAL A 6 -4.14 19.59 -24.27
N GLU A 7 -5.33 19.01 -24.48
CA GLU A 7 -6.28 18.69 -23.40
C GLU A 7 -5.72 17.65 -22.43
N PHE A 8 -5.07 16.62 -22.94
CA PHE A 8 -4.42 15.60 -22.13
C PHE A 8 -3.26 16.19 -21.32
N ARG A 9 -2.41 17.03 -21.93
CA ARG A 9 -1.37 17.77 -21.21
C ARG A 9 -1.97 18.64 -20.11
N ASN A 10 -3.03 19.39 -20.42
CA ASN A 10 -3.72 20.26 -19.46
C ASN A 10 -4.37 19.46 -18.32
N PHE A 11 -4.83 18.23 -18.60
CA PHE A 11 -5.39 17.31 -17.62
C PHE A 11 -4.32 16.77 -16.66
N ILE A 12 -3.18 16.28 -17.17
CA ILE A 12 -2.09 15.78 -16.32
C ILE A 12 -1.40 16.90 -15.53
N THR A 13 -1.32 18.13 -16.07
CA THR A 13 -0.74 19.28 -15.35
C THR A 13 -1.63 19.79 -14.20
N LYS A 14 -2.86 19.29 -14.05
CA LYS A 14 -3.61 19.43 -12.79
C LYS A 14 -2.92 18.53 -11.76
N GLY A 15 -1.87 19.04 -11.10
CA GLY A 15 -0.85 18.29 -10.34
C GLY A 15 -1.35 17.15 -9.45
N LYS A 16 -2.56 17.27 -8.88
CA LYS A 16 -3.21 16.23 -8.07
C LYS A 16 -3.37 14.87 -8.77
N VAL A 17 -3.49 14.83 -10.11
CA VAL A 17 -3.66 13.57 -10.87
C VAL A 17 -2.35 12.77 -10.96
N ILE A 18 -1.22 13.45 -11.12
CA ILE A 18 0.10 12.81 -11.23
C ILE A 18 0.50 12.20 -9.88
N ASP A 19 0.32 12.94 -8.79
CA ASP A 19 0.64 12.45 -7.44
C ASP A 19 -0.24 11.26 -7.04
N PHE A 20 -1.53 11.31 -7.42
CA PHE A 20 -2.45 10.19 -7.24
C PHE A 20 -1.99 8.95 -8.05
N ALA A 21 -1.65 9.13 -9.32
CA ALA A 21 -1.19 8.04 -10.18
C ALA A 21 0.10 7.39 -9.65
N LEU A 22 1.07 8.20 -9.20
CA LEU A 22 2.29 7.72 -8.57
C LEU A 22 1.99 6.95 -7.29
N GLY A 23 1.10 7.46 -6.43
CA GLY A 23 0.67 6.78 -5.21
C GLY A 23 0.05 5.40 -5.47
N VAL A 24 -0.81 5.28 -6.49
CA VAL A 24 -1.42 4.00 -6.89
C VAL A 24 -0.39 3.02 -7.45
N ILE A 25 0.54 3.48 -8.30
CA ILE A 25 1.58 2.63 -8.90
C ILE A 25 2.55 2.11 -7.83
N ILE A 26 3.02 3.00 -6.95
CA ILE A 26 3.90 2.67 -5.84
C ILE A 26 3.18 1.72 -4.88
N GLY A 27 1.92 2.00 -4.53
CA GLY A 27 1.11 1.15 -3.66
C GLY A 27 0.93 -0.27 -4.20
N ASN A 28 0.60 -0.41 -5.49
CA ASN A 28 0.44 -1.72 -6.14
C ASN A 28 1.76 -2.50 -6.16
N THR A 29 2.85 -1.84 -6.54
CA THR A 29 4.18 -2.46 -6.62
C THR A 29 4.68 -2.86 -5.23
N PHE A 30 4.49 -2.00 -4.22
CA PHE A 30 4.86 -2.27 -2.84
C PHE A 30 4.07 -3.46 -2.26
N SER A 31 2.76 -3.53 -2.53
CA SER A 31 1.94 -4.68 -2.15
C SER A 31 2.49 -5.98 -2.73
N LYS A 32 2.88 -6.00 -4.01
CA LYS A 32 3.51 -7.18 -4.64
C LYS A 32 4.81 -7.60 -3.97
N VAL A 33 5.66 -6.64 -3.59
CA VAL A 33 6.91 -6.93 -2.87
C VAL A 33 6.62 -7.61 -1.54
N ILE A 34 5.64 -7.10 -0.78
CA ILE A 34 5.24 -7.72 0.49
C ILE A 34 4.67 -9.11 0.25
N SER A 35 3.77 -9.27 -0.73
CA SER A 35 3.20 -10.57 -1.07
C SER A 35 4.27 -11.59 -1.47
N SER A 36 5.29 -11.19 -2.22
CA SER A 36 6.43 -12.06 -2.56
C SER A 36 7.24 -12.44 -1.31
N VAL A 37 7.52 -11.50 -0.40
CA VAL A 37 8.17 -11.84 0.89
C VAL A 37 7.34 -12.86 1.68
N VAL A 38 6.02 -12.72 1.70
CA VAL A 38 5.15 -13.67 2.42
C VAL A 38 5.15 -15.04 1.74
N SER A 39 4.89 -15.07 0.43
CA SER A 39 4.71 -16.31 -0.33
C SER A 39 6.01 -17.05 -0.61
N ASP A 40 7.10 -16.34 -0.89
CA ASP A 40 8.37 -16.93 -1.32
C ASP A 40 9.34 -17.15 -0.16
N LEU A 41 9.24 -16.39 0.93
CA LEU A 41 10.15 -16.52 2.08
C LEU A 41 9.44 -17.08 3.31
N VAL A 42 8.31 -16.50 3.70
CA VAL A 42 7.67 -16.83 4.98
C VAL A 42 6.86 -18.14 4.91
N MET A 43 6.08 -18.35 3.85
CA MET A 43 5.28 -19.56 3.66
C MET A 43 6.12 -20.84 3.61
N PRO A 44 7.26 -20.92 2.89
CA PRO A 44 8.12 -22.10 2.93
C PRO A 44 8.61 -22.42 4.34
N ILE A 45 9.03 -21.40 5.11
CA ILE A 45 9.48 -21.57 6.50
C ILE A 45 8.34 -22.12 7.35
N ILE A 46 7.16 -21.51 7.30
CA ILE A 46 5.98 -21.95 8.07
C ILE A 46 5.56 -23.36 7.67
N SER A 47 5.62 -23.70 6.39
CA SER A 47 5.23 -25.02 5.88
C SER A 47 6.10 -26.16 6.43
N ILE A 48 7.41 -25.91 6.62
CA ILE A 48 8.34 -26.86 7.25
C ILE A 48 7.98 -27.10 8.72
N PHE A 49 7.62 -26.06 9.46
CA PHE A 49 7.31 -26.17 10.89
C PHE A 49 5.92 -26.75 11.18
N PHE A 50 4.92 -26.41 10.36
CA PHE A 50 3.52 -26.76 10.62
C PHE A 50 2.99 -27.94 9.79
N LYS A 51 3.80 -28.54 8.90
CA LYS A 51 3.37 -29.66 8.00
C LYS A 51 1.99 -29.41 7.37
N ILE A 52 1.83 -28.23 6.78
CA ILE A 52 0.57 -27.65 6.29
C ILE A 52 0.00 -28.36 5.03
N SER A 53 0.55 -29.50 4.64
CA SER A 53 0.43 -30.06 3.28
C SER A 53 -1.00 -30.26 2.76
N ASP A 54 -2.00 -30.54 3.62
CA ASP A 54 -3.21 -31.20 3.12
C ASP A 54 -4.53 -30.41 3.26
N TYR A 55 -4.54 -29.21 3.86
CA TYR A 55 -5.82 -28.51 4.05
C TYR A 55 -6.26 -27.66 2.85
N LYS A 56 -5.37 -27.28 1.92
CA LYS A 56 -5.72 -26.43 0.76
C LYS A 56 -6.72 -27.10 -0.19
N ASP A 57 -6.59 -28.42 -0.34
CA ASP A 57 -7.39 -29.22 -1.27
C ASP A 57 -8.73 -29.66 -0.65
N TYR A 58 -9.06 -29.20 0.55
CA TYR A 58 -10.33 -29.51 1.17
C TYR A 58 -11.47 -28.77 0.46
N THR A 59 -12.15 -29.51 -0.42
CA THR A 59 -13.33 -29.07 -1.14
C THR A 59 -14.56 -29.84 -0.72
N ILE A 60 -15.66 -29.16 -0.43
CA ILE A 60 -16.97 -29.79 -0.20
C ILE A 60 -17.78 -29.70 -1.49
N PRO A 61 -18.09 -30.82 -2.16
CA PRO A 61 -18.94 -30.80 -3.34
C PRO A 61 -20.37 -30.37 -2.97
N ILE A 62 -20.98 -29.55 -3.82
CA ILE A 62 -22.37 -29.07 -3.66
C ILE A 62 -23.21 -29.60 -4.81
N GLY A 63 -24.10 -30.53 -4.50
CA GLY A 63 -25.01 -31.13 -5.48
C GLY A 63 -24.32 -31.97 -6.55
N ASN A 64 -25.06 -32.31 -7.61
CA ASN A 64 -24.61 -33.24 -8.65
C ASN A 64 -24.00 -32.52 -9.88
N GLY A 65 -23.79 -31.21 -9.82
CA GLY A 65 -23.39 -30.36 -10.96
C GLY A 65 -21.91 -30.00 -11.05
N GLY A 66 -21.04 -30.63 -10.24
CA GLY A 66 -19.59 -30.35 -10.24
C GLY A 66 -19.17 -29.05 -9.53
N ALA A 67 -20.10 -28.31 -8.92
CA ALA A 67 -19.78 -27.17 -8.07
C ALA A 67 -19.20 -27.65 -6.73
N SER A 68 -18.13 -27.02 -6.26
CA SER A 68 -17.46 -27.37 -5.00
C SER A 68 -17.08 -26.12 -4.21
N ILE A 69 -17.27 -26.13 -2.89
CA ILE A 69 -16.78 -25.09 -1.99
C ILE A 69 -15.34 -25.42 -1.60
N ALA A 70 -14.38 -24.63 -2.07
CA ALA A 70 -12.98 -24.75 -1.71
C ALA A 70 -12.70 -24.08 -0.34
N ILE A 71 -13.14 -24.72 0.73
CA ILE A 71 -12.90 -24.26 2.11
C ILE A 71 -11.40 -24.20 2.41
N GLY A 72 -10.63 -25.14 1.87
CA GLY A 72 -9.18 -25.15 2.01
C GLY A 72 -8.50 -23.89 1.48
N SER A 73 -8.82 -23.49 0.25
CA SER A 73 -8.32 -22.25 -0.34
C SER A 73 -8.79 -21.00 0.41
N PHE A 74 -10.00 -21.02 0.99
CA PHE A 74 -10.48 -19.91 1.79
C PHE A 74 -9.67 -19.71 3.08
N ILE A 75 -9.41 -20.80 3.83
CA ILE A 75 -8.59 -20.74 5.05
C ILE A 75 -7.15 -20.31 4.71
N ASP A 76 -6.58 -20.82 3.62
CA ASP A 76 -5.26 -20.43 3.14
C ASP A 76 -5.18 -18.93 2.83
N ASN A 77 -6.16 -18.39 2.10
CA ASN A 77 -6.22 -16.96 1.81
C ASN A 77 -6.35 -16.12 3.09
N LEU A 78 -7.11 -16.58 4.08
CA LEU A 78 -7.27 -15.91 5.36
C LEU A 78 -5.96 -15.88 6.16
N MET A 79 -5.22 -17.00 6.16
CA MET A 79 -3.89 -17.08 6.77
C MET A 79 -2.87 -16.20 6.05
N ASN A 80 -2.87 -16.22 4.71
CA ASN A 80 -2.00 -15.36 3.92
C ASN A 80 -2.27 -13.86 4.19
N LEU A 81 -3.55 -13.46 4.28
CA LEU A 81 -3.93 -12.10 4.65
C LEU A 81 -3.38 -11.69 6.03
N LEU A 82 -3.50 -12.59 7.02
CA LEU A 82 -2.98 -12.35 8.36
C LEU A 82 -1.45 -12.20 8.34
N LEU A 83 -0.74 -13.05 7.61
CA LEU A 83 0.72 -12.99 7.46
C LEU A 83 1.18 -11.71 6.76
N ILE A 84 0.56 -11.34 5.64
CA ILE A 84 0.83 -10.08 4.93
C ILE A 84 0.66 -8.89 5.88
N THR A 85 -0.41 -8.88 6.67
CA THR A 85 -0.69 -7.80 7.62
C THR A 85 0.38 -7.72 8.73
N ILE A 86 0.81 -8.86 9.29
CA ILE A 86 1.86 -8.93 10.31
C ILE A 86 3.21 -8.48 9.75
N ILE A 87 3.56 -8.92 8.53
CA ILE A 87 4.82 -8.57 7.88
C ILE A 87 4.84 -7.09 7.50
N LEU A 88 3.74 -6.56 6.98
CA LEU A 88 3.59 -5.12 6.73
C LEU A 88 3.76 -4.32 8.03
N PHE A 89 3.15 -4.76 9.13
CA PHE A 89 3.31 -4.11 10.43
C PHE A 89 4.77 -4.13 10.91
N LEU A 90 5.45 -5.27 10.81
CA LEU A 90 6.86 -5.39 11.17
C LEU A 90 7.74 -4.51 10.28
N PHE A 91 7.44 -4.43 8.98
CA PHE A 91 8.16 -3.57 8.04
C PHE A 91 7.99 -2.09 8.40
N VAL A 92 6.75 -1.64 8.62
CA VAL A 92 6.46 -0.26 9.08
C VAL A 92 7.14 0.03 10.40
N LYS A 93 7.13 -0.92 11.35
CA LYS A 93 7.80 -0.77 12.65
C LYS A 93 9.33 -0.69 12.50
N MET A 94 9.93 -1.50 11.63
CA MET A 94 11.37 -1.48 11.35
C MET A 94 11.78 -0.15 10.74
N VAL A 95 11.02 0.30 9.74
CA VAL A 95 11.19 1.59 9.11
C VAL A 95 11.05 2.72 10.15
N ASN A 96 10.01 2.70 10.99
CA ASN A 96 9.82 3.69 12.06
C ASN A 96 10.92 3.65 13.14
N LYS A 97 11.53 2.49 13.38
CA LYS A 97 12.67 2.34 14.31
C LYS A 97 13.93 2.97 13.74
N ILE A 98 14.18 2.82 12.45
CA ILE A 98 15.32 3.44 11.73
C ILE A 98 15.12 4.95 11.60
N LYS A 99 13.87 5.38 11.38
CA LYS A 99 13.44 6.77 11.26
C LYS A 99 13.44 7.60 12.54
N LYS A 100 13.77 7.04 13.71
CA LYS A 100 14.02 7.86 14.90
C LYS A 100 15.21 8.83 14.72
N GLY A 101 15.95 8.76 13.60
CA GLY A 101 16.90 9.77 13.14
C GLY A 101 16.35 10.78 12.12
N ASP A 102 15.48 10.39 11.19
CA ASP A 102 14.78 11.28 10.26
C ASP A 102 13.53 10.56 9.76
N ALA A 103 12.37 11.18 9.92
CA ALA A 103 11.11 10.64 9.42
C ALA A 103 11.21 10.47 7.90
N ILE A 104 11.28 9.24 7.36
CA ILE A 104 10.86 9.06 5.96
C ILE A 104 9.37 9.40 5.95
N SER A 105 9.13 10.58 5.40
CA SER A 105 7.87 11.10 4.94
C SER A 105 7.35 10.15 3.84
N LEU A 106 6.75 9.02 4.25
CA LEU A 106 5.85 8.27 3.37
C LEU A 106 4.53 9.04 3.18
N ASN A 107 4.29 10.06 4.01
CA ASN A 107 3.67 11.28 3.52
C ASN A 107 4.77 12.05 2.78
N SER A 108 4.81 12.03 1.45
CA SER A 108 4.86 13.35 0.84
C SER A 108 3.70 14.09 1.50
N GLU A 109 3.97 14.89 2.54
CA GLU A 109 2.95 15.84 2.99
C GLU A 109 2.55 16.50 1.68
N PRO A 110 1.28 16.36 1.26
CA PRO A 110 0.84 17.02 0.04
C PRO A 110 1.32 18.45 0.24
N SER A 111 2.26 18.92 -0.59
CA SER A 111 2.96 20.17 -0.31
C SER A 111 1.87 21.15 0.05
N LYS A 112 1.92 21.70 1.29
CA LYS A 112 0.82 22.52 1.80
C LYS A 112 0.39 23.39 0.63
N PRO A 113 -0.89 23.36 0.21
CA PRO A 113 -1.34 24.14 -0.94
C PRO A 113 -0.71 25.51 -0.84
N ASP A 114 -0.11 26.03 -1.92
CA ASP A 114 0.76 27.21 -1.85
C ASP A 114 0.09 28.35 -1.06
N ASP A 115 -1.24 28.47 -1.14
CA ASP A 115 -2.09 29.35 -0.34
C ASP A 115 -1.87 29.21 1.18
N ILE A 116 -1.84 27.99 1.72
CA ILE A 116 -1.63 27.71 3.15
C ILE A 116 -0.19 28.03 3.56
N ALA A 117 0.79 27.74 2.69
CA ALA A 117 2.19 28.10 2.93
C ALA A 117 2.38 29.63 2.98
N LEU A 118 1.77 30.35 2.02
CA LEU A 118 1.75 31.80 1.98
C LEU A 118 1.02 32.41 3.19
N LEU A 119 -0.09 31.81 3.63
CA LEU A 119 -0.81 32.28 4.82
C LEU A 119 0.01 32.08 6.11
N GLU A 120 0.83 31.02 6.20
CA GLU A 120 1.78 30.85 7.30
C GLU A 120 2.89 31.91 7.28
N GLU A 121 3.48 32.18 6.11
CA GLU A 121 4.45 33.26 5.96
C GLU A 121 3.86 34.62 6.32
N ILE A 122 2.65 34.94 5.83
CA ILE A 122 1.95 36.20 6.15
C ILE A 122 1.68 36.30 7.66
N ARG A 123 1.23 35.21 8.31
CA ARG A 123 1.02 35.17 9.76
C ARG A 123 2.31 35.46 10.51
N ASP A 124 3.42 34.86 10.09
CA ASP A 124 4.70 35.00 10.76
C ASP A 124 5.30 36.40 10.56
N LEU A 125 5.14 36.97 9.36
CA LEU A 125 5.49 38.36 9.06
C LEU A 125 4.64 39.35 9.89
N LEU A 126 3.34 39.10 10.06
CA LEU A 126 2.47 39.92 10.91
C LEU A 126 2.84 39.81 12.38
N LYS A 127 3.13 38.60 12.88
CA LYS A 127 3.57 38.38 14.26
C LYS A 127 4.89 39.09 14.57
N ASN A 128 5.82 39.10 13.62
CA ASN A 128 7.08 39.84 13.73
C ASN A 128 6.90 41.36 13.68
N LYS A 129 5.86 41.87 13.02
CA LYS A 129 5.57 43.31 12.92
C LYS A 129 4.78 43.87 14.12
N ILE A 130 4.06 43.01 14.85
CA ILE A 130 3.27 43.37 16.04
C ILE A 130 4.12 43.36 17.33
N LYS A 131 5.36 42.84 17.26
CA LYS A 131 6.32 42.83 18.35
C LYS A 131 7.29 43.99 18.24
#